data_AF-A0A2S9K8D3-F1
#
_entry.id   AF-A0A2S9K8D3-F1
#
_cell.length_a   1.000
_cell.length_b   1.000
_cell.length_c   1.000
_cell.angle_alpha   90.00
_cell.angle_beta   90.00
_cell.angle_gamma   90.00
#
_symmetry.space_group_name_H-M   'P 1'
#
loop_
_entity.id
_entity.type
_entity.pdbx_description
1 polymer ?
#
loop_
_entity_poly.entity_id
_entity_poly.type
_entity_poly.pdbx_seq_one_letter_code
_entity_poly.pdbx_strand_id
1 'polypeptide(L)'
;MTRQRLQLPQVTLCCVDTRSPAEAVHALRQSMRQIDFGRVLYLGPARAGAMGLELEGIELVAIDDITSIEAYSRFMLHGLGPYIETSHVLVVQWDGFVTHPERWQDRFLDCDYIGPPWYYKRRAAAVGNGGFSLRSRRLIDALAQLPYDGSEPEDRVICVHWREQLEREHGIRIASVELGAEFGIEYGPWRPAFGFHGLHNFAHEMSAQELQDWLQGADDGLILSKHGRQLVKTLMGSGQSAQALALLRRRSRRLGWTGDQLRLYLRVRAQQLRSVLSARA
;
A
#
# COMPACT_ATOMS: atom_id res chain seq x y z
N MET A 1 6.48 1.35 -29.72
CA MET A 1 7.07 2.58 -29.15
C MET A 1 7.21 2.35 -27.66
N THR A 2 8.43 2.22 -27.15
CA THR A 2 8.70 2.17 -25.71
C THR A 2 8.28 3.50 -25.11
N ARG A 3 7.27 3.50 -24.24
CA ARG A 3 6.84 4.69 -23.50
C ARG A 3 8.03 5.15 -22.66
N GLN A 4 8.41 6.42 -22.76
CA GLN A 4 9.49 6.97 -21.95
C GLN A 4 9.13 6.80 -20.46
N ARG A 5 10.06 6.23 -19.69
CA ARG A 5 9.89 6.01 -18.24
C ARG A 5 9.85 7.36 -17.53
N LEU A 6 8.98 7.48 -16.53
CA LEU A 6 8.89 8.68 -15.69
C LEU A 6 10.19 8.82 -14.87
N GLN A 7 10.78 10.01 -14.89
CA GLN A 7 12.03 10.28 -14.16
C GLN A 7 11.72 11.03 -12.87
N LEU A 8 12.03 10.43 -11.71
CA LEU A 8 11.88 11.02 -10.39
C LEU A 8 13.21 10.97 -9.60
N PRO A 9 14.30 11.58 -10.09
CA PRO A 9 15.60 11.59 -9.42
C PRO A 9 15.56 12.21 -8.01
N GLN A 10 14.57 13.06 -7.75
CA GLN A 10 14.34 13.75 -6.48
C GLN A 10 13.54 12.92 -5.47
N VAL A 11 13.13 11.69 -5.83
CA VAL A 11 12.32 10.79 -5.00
C VAL A 11 13.07 9.50 -4.71
N THR A 12 13.17 9.13 -3.43
CA THR A 12 13.50 7.76 -3.01
C THR A 12 12.22 6.93 -2.95
N LEU A 13 12.17 5.78 -3.64
CA LEU A 13 11.15 4.78 -3.38
C LEU A 13 11.59 3.93 -2.18
N CYS A 14 10.74 3.80 -1.16
CA CYS A 14 11.11 3.12 0.08
C CYS A 14 10.03 2.16 0.55
N CYS A 15 10.41 0.91 0.86
CA CYS A 15 9.56 -0.04 1.59
C CYS A 15 10.21 -0.39 2.92
N VAL A 16 9.44 -0.31 4.02
CA VAL A 16 9.87 -0.70 5.36
C VAL A 16 9.06 -1.93 5.77
N ASP A 17 9.68 -3.11 5.76
CA ASP A 17 8.98 -4.35 6.14
C ASP A 17 9.96 -5.46 6.59
N THR A 18 9.77 -5.99 7.79
CA THR A 18 10.58 -7.10 8.34
C THR A 18 9.86 -8.45 8.41
N ARG A 19 8.59 -8.50 8.02
CA ARG A 19 7.69 -9.66 8.20
C ARG A 19 7.44 -10.40 6.90
N SER A 20 7.33 -9.68 5.79
CA SER A 20 6.93 -10.15 4.46
C SER A 20 7.92 -9.68 3.38
N PRO A 21 9.20 -10.14 3.40
CA PRO A 21 10.21 -9.65 2.48
C PRO A 21 9.91 -9.86 0.99
N ALA A 22 9.27 -10.98 0.63
CA ALA A 22 8.93 -11.27 -0.75
C ALA A 22 7.87 -10.28 -1.28
N GLU A 23 6.84 -10.00 -0.47
CA GLU A 23 5.79 -9.06 -0.82
C GLU A 23 6.28 -7.60 -0.81
N ALA A 24 7.20 -7.23 0.08
CA ALA A 24 7.87 -5.93 0.08
C ALA A 24 8.66 -5.69 -1.21
N VAL A 25 9.49 -6.66 -1.61
CA VAL A 25 10.24 -6.59 -2.89
C VAL A 25 9.28 -6.56 -4.07
N HIS A 26 8.17 -7.30 -4.03
CA HIS A 26 7.15 -7.22 -5.07
C HIS A 26 6.59 -5.80 -5.22
N ALA A 27 6.20 -5.13 -4.13
CA ALA A 27 5.66 -3.77 -4.18
C ALA A 27 6.66 -2.74 -4.75
N LEU A 28 7.94 -2.87 -4.37
CA LEU A 28 9.03 -2.07 -4.94
C LEU A 28 9.17 -2.31 -6.45
N ARG A 29 9.23 -3.57 -6.88
CA ARG A 29 9.33 -3.94 -8.29
C ARG A 29 8.16 -3.41 -9.11
N GLN A 30 6.94 -3.53 -8.61
CA GLN A 30 5.76 -2.96 -9.26
C GLN A 30 5.92 -1.46 -9.49
N SER A 31 6.36 -0.75 -8.45
CA SER A 31 6.51 0.71 -8.51
C SER A 31 7.61 1.16 -9.47
N MET A 32 8.67 0.36 -9.66
CA MET A 32 9.78 0.62 -10.58
C MET A 32 9.48 0.33 -12.05
N ARG A 33 8.37 -0.36 -12.38
CA ARG A 33 8.12 -0.88 -13.75
C ARG A 33 8.18 0.19 -14.84
N GLN A 34 7.77 1.41 -14.54
CA GLN A 34 7.71 2.53 -15.50
C GLN A 34 8.26 3.85 -14.92
N ILE A 35 8.98 3.78 -13.80
CA ILE A 35 9.51 4.94 -13.08
C ILE A 35 10.97 4.68 -12.72
N ASP A 36 11.83 5.65 -13.03
CA ASP A 36 13.22 5.72 -12.59
C ASP A 36 13.31 6.67 -11.38
N PHE A 37 13.48 6.09 -10.20
CA PHE A 37 13.65 6.83 -8.94
C PHE A 37 15.12 7.19 -8.72
N GLY A 38 15.39 8.25 -7.96
CA GLY A 38 16.75 8.61 -7.57
C GLY A 38 17.43 7.53 -6.73
N ARG A 39 16.64 6.81 -5.92
CA ARG A 39 17.07 5.65 -5.14
C ARG A 39 15.89 4.73 -4.89
N VAL A 40 16.13 3.43 -4.79
CA VAL A 40 15.13 2.45 -4.37
C VAL A 40 15.67 1.68 -3.18
N LEU A 41 14.95 1.74 -2.07
CA LEU A 41 15.39 1.28 -0.77
C LEU A 41 14.40 0.28 -0.19
N TYR A 42 14.91 -0.90 0.19
CA TYR A 42 14.22 -1.84 1.04
C TYR A 42 14.86 -1.83 2.44
N LEU A 43 14.15 -1.27 3.41
CA LEU A 43 14.50 -1.36 4.83
C LEU A 43 13.85 -2.61 5.41
N GLY A 44 14.64 -3.68 5.49
CA GLY A 44 14.17 -5.03 5.78
C GLY A 44 15.07 -5.80 6.74
N PRO A 45 14.77 -7.07 7.02
CA PRO A 45 15.55 -7.88 7.94
C PRO A 45 16.79 -8.41 7.22
N ALA A 46 17.92 -8.58 7.93
CA ALA A 46 19.17 -9.05 7.33
C ALA A 46 19.02 -10.37 6.54
N ARG A 47 18.13 -11.27 7.00
CA ARG A 47 17.82 -12.54 6.32
C ARG A 47 17.31 -12.39 4.89
N ALA A 48 16.73 -11.24 4.52
CA ALA A 48 16.20 -11.01 3.17
C ALA A 48 17.27 -11.15 2.08
N GLY A 49 18.52 -10.81 2.38
CA GLY A 49 19.65 -10.97 1.43
C GLY A 49 19.96 -12.43 1.10
N ALA A 50 19.56 -13.39 1.95
CA ALA A 50 19.77 -14.81 1.75
C ALA A 50 18.52 -15.54 1.19
N MET A 51 17.41 -14.83 0.95
CA MET A 51 16.14 -15.43 0.55
C MET A 51 15.98 -15.62 -0.97
N GLY A 52 17.00 -15.30 -1.77
CA GLY A 52 16.92 -15.38 -3.24
C GLY A 52 15.92 -14.38 -3.85
N LEU A 53 15.69 -13.26 -3.17
CA LEU A 53 14.79 -12.20 -3.64
C LEU A 53 15.43 -11.46 -4.83
N GLU A 54 14.58 -10.99 -5.75
CA GLU A 54 15.01 -10.25 -6.93
C GLU A 54 15.32 -8.79 -6.58
N LEU A 55 16.52 -8.52 -6.06
CA LEU A 55 16.95 -7.20 -5.55
C LEU A 55 17.70 -6.31 -6.57
N GLU A 56 17.79 -6.69 -7.84
CA GLU A 56 18.44 -5.86 -8.87
C GLU A 56 17.84 -4.44 -8.93
N GLY A 57 18.66 -3.42 -8.69
CA GLY A 57 18.19 -2.02 -8.62
C GLY A 57 17.41 -1.67 -7.34
N ILE A 58 17.38 -2.55 -6.34
CA ILE A 58 16.81 -2.33 -5.00
C ILE A 58 17.93 -2.46 -3.97
N GLU A 59 18.20 -1.40 -3.24
CA GLU A 59 19.17 -1.44 -2.14
C GLU A 59 18.51 -2.02 -0.88
N LEU A 60 18.99 -3.17 -0.41
CA LEU A 60 18.58 -3.73 0.87
C LEU A 60 19.45 -3.16 1.99
N VAL A 61 18.82 -2.46 2.94
CA VAL A 61 19.44 -2.01 4.18
C VAL A 61 18.79 -2.75 5.34
N ALA A 62 19.62 -3.44 6.12
CA ALA A 62 19.15 -4.22 7.26
C ALA A 62 18.73 -3.30 8.42
N ILE A 63 17.54 -3.52 8.95
CA ILE A 63 17.01 -2.90 10.16
C ILE A 63 16.56 -3.96 11.16
N ASP A 64 16.38 -3.56 12.42
CA ASP A 64 15.82 -4.42 13.46
C ASP A 64 14.36 -4.82 13.14
N ASP A 65 13.96 -5.97 13.66
CA ASP A 65 12.61 -6.51 13.44
C ASP A 65 11.52 -5.56 13.99
N ILE A 66 10.63 -5.12 13.10
CA ILE A 66 9.44 -4.37 13.44
C ILE A 66 8.27 -5.33 13.69
N THR A 67 7.88 -5.46 14.96
CA THR A 67 6.90 -6.48 15.40
C THR A 67 5.54 -5.91 15.78
N SER A 68 5.38 -4.58 15.77
CA SER A 68 4.11 -3.91 16.12
C SER A 68 3.86 -2.66 15.27
N ILE A 69 2.60 -2.20 15.26
CA ILE A 69 2.22 -0.93 14.62
C ILE A 69 2.92 0.24 15.29
N GLU A 70 3.07 0.21 16.62
CA GLU A 70 3.79 1.24 17.37
C GLU A 70 5.27 1.30 16.95
N ALA A 71 5.94 0.15 16.86
CA ALA A 71 7.34 0.07 16.45
C ALA A 71 7.52 0.57 15.01
N TYR A 72 6.60 0.19 14.11
CA TYR A 72 6.57 0.72 12.74
C TYR A 72 6.42 2.25 12.76
N SER A 73 5.45 2.76 13.53
CA SER A 73 5.16 4.18 13.59
C SER A 73 6.35 4.97 14.14
N ARG A 74 6.98 4.48 15.21
CA ARG A 74 8.18 5.07 15.80
C ARG A 74 9.34 5.10 14.79
N PHE A 75 9.54 4.02 14.03
CA PHE A 75 10.54 3.99 12.98
C PHE A 75 10.23 5.01 11.88
N MET A 76 8.99 5.10 11.42
CA MET A 76 8.59 6.04 10.39
C MET A 76 8.69 7.50 10.81
N LEU A 77 8.41 7.81 12.09
CA LEU A 77 8.47 9.17 12.62
C LEU A 77 9.91 9.60 12.95
N HIS A 78 10.72 8.73 13.57
CA HIS A 78 12.02 9.12 14.14
C HIS A 78 13.23 8.37 13.54
N GLY A 79 13.02 7.20 12.94
CA GLY A 79 14.09 6.31 12.44
C GLY A 79 14.33 6.37 10.94
N LEU A 80 13.38 6.89 10.15
CA LEU A 80 13.48 6.91 8.68
C LEU A 80 14.54 7.89 8.17
N GLY A 81 14.75 9.00 8.89
CA GLY A 81 15.57 10.14 8.47
C GLY A 81 16.97 9.79 7.96
N PRO A 82 17.78 9.03 8.69
CA PRO A 82 19.14 8.68 8.28
C PRO A 82 19.25 7.98 6.92
N TYR A 83 18.17 7.42 6.39
CA TYR A 83 18.18 6.68 5.13
C TYR A 83 17.72 7.50 3.91
N ILE A 84 17.17 8.70 4.11
CA ILE A 84 16.55 9.50 3.03
C ILE A 84 17.38 10.74 2.72
N GLU A 85 18.06 10.71 1.58
CA GLU A 85 18.93 11.79 1.08
C GLU A 85 18.26 12.65 -0.01
N THR A 86 17.21 12.13 -0.64
CA THR A 86 16.46 12.84 -1.69
C THR A 86 15.47 13.83 -1.09
N SER A 87 14.91 14.72 -1.92
CA SER A 87 13.95 15.74 -1.46
C SER A 87 12.66 15.13 -0.90
N HIS A 88 12.26 13.96 -1.41
CA HIS A 88 11.04 13.27 -1.06
C HIS A 88 11.24 11.76 -1.02
N VAL A 89 10.47 11.07 -0.21
CA VAL A 89 10.38 9.62 -0.20
C VAL A 89 8.96 9.19 -0.52
N LEU A 90 8.80 8.31 -1.51
CA LEU A 90 7.58 7.56 -1.75
C LEU A 90 7.63 6.27 -0.93
N VAL A 91 6.92 6.27 0.18
CA VAL A 91 6.73 5.11 1.05
C VAL A 91 5.67 4.20 0.45
N VAL A 92 6.04 2.93 0.27
CA VAL A 92 5.15 1.84 -0.14
C VAL A 92 5.19 0.73 0.90
N GLN A 93 4.04 0.19 1.27
CA GLN A 93 3.94 -1.07 2.02
C GLN A 93 3.76 -2.24 1.05
N TRP A 94 3.92 -3.47 1.54
CA TRP A 94 3.85 -4.68 0.73
C TRP A 94 2.50 -4.82 -0.03
N ASP A 95 1.43 -4.17 0.44
CA ASP A 95 0.11 -4.14 -0.19
C ASP A 95 -0.32 -2.76 -0.73
N GLY A 96 0.62 -1.86 -0.98
CA GLY A 96 0.37 -0.60 -1.67
C GLY A 96 1.52 -0.19 -2.57
N PHE A 97 1.26 0.03 -3.86
CA PHE A 97 2.29 0.37 -4.83
C PHE A 97 1.73 1.17 -6.00
N VAL A 98 2.63 1.66 -6.87
CA VAL A 98 2.25 2.43 -8.07
C VAL A 98 1.71 1.51 -9.16
N THR A 99 0.58 1.89 -9.75
CA THR A 99 -0.05 1.16 -10.87
C THR A 99 -0.33 2.02 -12.08
N HIS A 100 -0.46 3.34 -11.88
CA HIS A 100 -0.74 4.32 -12.92
C HIS A 100 0.32 5.42 -12.94
N PRO A 101 1.55 5.12 -13.38
CA PRO A 101 2.65 6.09 -13.44
C PRO A 101 2.30 7.33 -14.29
N GLU A 102 1.44 7.19 -15.29
CA GLU A 102 0.94 8.30 -16.11
C GLU A 102 0.09 9.32 -15.35
N ARG A 103 -0.32 9.01 -14.11
CA ARG A 103 -1.07 9.92 -13.22
C ARG A 103 -0.19 10.68 -12.26
N TRP A 104 1.12 10.49 -12.31
CA TRP A 104 2.04 11.34 -11.59
C TRP A 104 1.82 12.81 -11.98
N GLN A 105 1.89 13.68 -10.98
CA GLN A 105 1.79 15.12 -11.17
C GLN A 105 2.87 15.79 -10.33
N ASP A 106 3.64 16.68 -10.93
CA ASP A 106 4.76 17.32 -10.23
C ASP A 106 4.32 18.12 -9.00
N ARG A 107 3.07 18.62 -9.00
CA ARG A 107 2.45 19.29 -7.83
C ARG A 107 2.33 18.40 -6.59
N PHE A 108 2.51 17.08 -6.70
CA PHE A 108 2.63 16.21 -5.52
C PHE A 108 3.86 16.57 -4.69
N LEU A 109 4.92 17.08 -5.31
CA LEU A 109 6.17 17.52 -4.65
C LEU A 109 6.04 18.89 -3.97
N ASP A 110 4.94 19.62 -4.21
CA ASP A 110 4.66 20.86 -3.49
C ASP A 110 4.11 20.61 -2.07
N CYS A 111 3.80 19.34 -1.77
CA CYS A 111 3.32 18.88 -0.47
C CYS A 111 4.42 18.17 0.30
N ASP A 112 4.44 18.35 1.61
CA ASP A 112 5.32 17.62 2.51
C ASP A 112 4.75 16.27 2.95
N TYR A 113 3.42 16.13 2.87
CA TYR A 113 2.73 14.85 3.07
C TYR A 113 1.56 14.70 2.10
N ILE A 114 1.50 13.55 1.42
CA ILE A 114 0.34 13.13 0.65
C ILE A 114 0.17 11.62 0.74
N GLY A 115 -1.08 11.18 0.91
CA GLY A 115 -1.47 9.77 0.92
C GLY A 115 -2.93 9.60 0.48
N PRO A 116 -3.43 8.37 0.34
CA PRO A 116 -4.85 8.13 0.10
C PRO A 116 -5.73 8.78 1.17
N PRO A 117 -6.89 9.36 0.80
CA PRO A 117 -7.84 9.87 1.77
C PRO A 117 -8.46 8.77 2.63
N TRP A 118 -8.57 9.03 3.92
CA TRP A 118 -9.39 8.22 4.82
C TRP A 118 -10.87 8.48 4.58
N TYR A 119 -11.67 7.41 4.67
CA TYR A 119 -13.11 7.46 4.49
C TYR A 119 -13.84 7.30 5.81
N TYR A 120 -14.75 8.22 6.10
CA TYR A 120 -15.70 8.11 7.20
C TYR A 120 -17.12 8.17 6.64
N LYS A 121 -17.98 7.20 7.02
CA LYS A 121 -19.37 7.08 6.51
C LYS A 121 -19.48 7.23 4.98
N ARG A 122 -18.54 6.60 4.24
CA ARG A 122 -18.43 6.61 2.77
C ARG A 122 -18.09 7.98 2.14
N ARG A 123 -17.64 8.95 2.93
CA ARG A 123 -17.12 10.23 2.45
C ARG A 123 -15.64 10.34 2.79
N ALA A 124 -14.85 10.89 1.87
CA ALA A 124 -13.47 11.24 2.17
C ALA A 124 -13.49 12.34 3.24
N ALA A 125 -12.77 12.12 4.33
CA ALA A 125 -12.81 12.98 5.51
C ALA A 125 -11.51 13.77 5.70
N ALA A 126 -10.37 13.13 5.41
CA ALA A 126 -9.05 13.73 5.47
C ALA A 126 -8.07 12.90 4.62
N VAL A 127 -6.97 13.51 4.17
CA VAL A 127 -5.79 12.76 3.71
C VAL A 127 -5.15 12.07 4.91
N GLY A 128 -4.53 10.91 4.70
CA GLY A 128 -3.70 10.39 5.77
C GLY A 128 -2.99 9.08 5.53
N ASN A 129 -3.50 8.12 4.76
CA ASN A 129 -2.95 6.76 4.82
C ASN A 129 -1.42 6.69 4.62
N GLY A 130 -0.71 6.12 5.60
CA GLY A 130 0.76 6.06 5.62
C GLY A 130 1.38 4.95 4.76
N GLY A 131 0.61 3.93 4.39
CA GLY A 131 1.07 2.74 3.68
C GLY A 131 1.27 2.92 2.18
N PHE A 132 0.79 4.02 1.61
CA PHE A 132 1.21 4.55 0.32
C PHE A 132 1.26 6.07 0.43
N SER A 133 2.44 6.64 0.73
CA SER A 133 2.55 8.07 1.02
C SER A 133 3.83 8.69 0.46
N LEU A 134 3.74 9.91 -0.05
CA LEU A 134 4.90 10.71 -0.39
C LEU A 134 5.16 11.71 0.74
N ARG A 135 6.41 11.75 1.21
CA ARG A 135 6.84 12.54 2.38
C ARG A 135 8.06 13.37 2.01
N SER A 136 8.09 14.66 2.31
CA SER A 136 9.29 15.47 2.08
C SER A 136 10.35 15.22 3.14
N ARG A 137 11.62 15.49 2.80
CA ARG A 137 12.74 15.54 3.74
C ARG A 137 12.43 16.48 4.91
N ARG A 138 11.85 17.64 4.61
CA ARG A 138 11.46 18.66 5.59
C ARG A 138 10.48 18.13 6.63
N LEU A 139 9.48 17.34 6.23
CA LEU A 139 8.58 16.68 7.17
C LEU A 139 9.32 15.70 8.08
N ILE A 140 10.19 14.86 7.51
CA ILE A 140 10.92 13.86 8.29
C ILE A 140 11.81 14.54 9.35
N ASP A 141 12.47 15.66 8.99
CA ASP A 141 13.29 16.42 9.93
C ASP A 141 12.48 17.11 11.04
N ALA A 142 11.26 17.58 10.73
CA ALA A 142 10.36 18.16 11.72
C ALA A 142 9.83 17.09 12.68
N LEU A 143 9.39 15.93 12.16
CA LEU A 143 8.85 14.84 12.98
C LEU A 143 9.87 14.27 13.96
N ALA A 144 11.15 14.20 13.58
CA ALA A 144 12.22 13.73 14.45
C ALA A 144 12.39 14.57 15.74
N GLN A 145 11.84 15.78 15.77
CA GLN A 145 11.90 16.70 16.92
C GLN A 145 10.64 16.66 17.78
N LEU A 146 9.55 16.05 17.29
CA LEU A 146 8.28 16.00 17.99
C LEU A 146 8.18 14.73 18.85
N PRO A 147 7.57 14.81 20.05
CA PRO A 147 7.40 13.63 20.88
C PRO A 147 6.38 12.66 20.27
N TYR A 148 6.61 11.37 20.50
CA TYR A 148 5.69 10.30 20.14
C TYR A 148 5.53 9.32 21.30
N ASP A 149 4.31 9.18 21.78
CA ASP A 149 3.95 8.37 22.95
C ASP A 149 3.50 6.93 22.60
N GLY A 150 3.40 6.60 21.31
CA GLY A 150 2.94 5.28 20.86
C GLY A 150 1.42 5.10 20.77
N SER A 151 0.63 6.15 21.03
CA SER A 151 -0.83 6.02 21.16
C SER A 151 -1.58 5.86 19.83
N GLU A 152 -1.08 6.46 18.75
CA GLU A 152 -1.69 6.44 17.43
C GLU A 152 -0.68 6.00 16.35
N PRO A 153 -1.15 5.42 15.23
CA PRO A 153 -0.32 5.21 14.05
C PRO A 153 0.30 6.51 13.52
N GLU A 154 1.45 6.41 12.86
CA GLU A 154 2.24 7.54 12.36
C GLU A 154 1.45 8.48 11.46
N ASP A 155 0.56 7.94 10.64
CA ASP A 155 -0.23 8.76 9.72
C ASP A 155 -1.25 9.65 10.45
N ARG A 156 -1.90 9.12 11.48
CA ARG A 156 -2.77 9.90 12.39
C ARG A 156 -1.97 10.91 13.18
N VAL A 157 -0.78 10.54 13.65
CA VAL A 157 0.13 11.47 14.33
C VAL A 157 0.47 12.65 13.41
N ILE A 158 0.80 12.41 12.15
CA ILE A 158 1.13 13.47 11.18
C ILE A 158 -0.10 14.31 10.80
N CYS A 159 -1.18 13.66 10.36
CA CYS A 159 -2.31 14.35 9.72
C CYS A 159 -3.41 14.82 10.67
N VAL A 160 -3.39 14.40 11.93
CA VAL A 160 -4.40 14.77 12.94
C VAL A 160 -3.74 15.40 14.15
N HIS A 161 -2.86 14.67 14.84
CA HIS A 161 -2.32 15.10 16.13
C HIS A 161 -1.39 16.32 15.99
N TRP A 162 -0.36 16.21 15.13
CA TRP A 162 0.63 17.25 14.93
C TRP A 162 0.32 18.19 13.77
N ARG A 163 -0.79 18.01 13.06
CA ARG A 163 -1.09 18.77 11.83
C ARG A 163 -0.97 20.28 12.01
N GLU A 164 -1.67 20.83 13.00
CA GLU A 164 -1.66 22.28 13.24
C GLU A 164 -0.24 22.78 13.56
N GLN A 165 0.49 22.07 14.41
CA GLN A 165 1.84 22.46 14.81
C GLN A 165 2.82 22.36 13.63
N LEU A 166 2.77 21.27 12.85
CA LEU A 166 3.59 21.08 11.64
C LEU A 166 3.33 22.20 10.62
N GLU A 167 2.06 22.54 10.37
CA GLU A 167 1.69 23.60 9.42
C GLU A 167 2.14 24.98 9.93
N ARG A 168 1.96 25.29 11.21
CA ARG A 168 2.26 26.62 11.78
C ARG A 168 3.73 26.86 12.10
N GLU A 169 4.41 25.90 12.70
CA GLU A 169 5.78 26.07 13.24
C GLU A 169 6.84 25.62 12.23
N HIS A 170 6.54 24.62 11.41
CA HIS A 170 7.49 24.04 10.45
C HIS A 170 7.14 24.37 8.98
N GLY A 171 6.02 25.04 8.74
CA GLY A 171 5.56 25.40 7.40
C GLY A 171 5.25 24.19 6.51
N ILE A 172 4.94 23.04 7.12
CA ILE A 172 4.60 21.79 6.45
C ILE A 172 3.27 21.94 5.71
N ARG A 173 3.20 21.36 4.52
CA ARG A 173 2.03 21.35 3.65
C ARG A 173 1.50 19.94 3.54
N ILE A 174 0.42 19.65 4.26
CA ILE A 174 -0.32 18.41 4.11
C ILE A 174 -1.33 18.58 2.97
N ALA A 175 -1.35 17.65 2.02
CA ALA A 175 -2.19 17.71 0.83
C ALA A 175 -3.68 17.90 1.14
N SER A 176 -4.43 18.48 0.19
CA SER A 176 -5.89 18.49 0.28
C SER A 176 -6.46 17.08 0.03
N VAL A 177 -7.73 16.87 0.39
CA VAL A 177 -8.41 15.60 0.14
C VAL A 177 -8.50 15.31 -1.37
N GLU A 178 -8.72 16.34 -2.18
CA GLU A 178 -8.82 16.25 -3.64
C GLU A 178 -7.48 15.81 -4.24
N LEU A 179 -6.38 16.46 -3.84
CA LEU A 179 -5.06 16.09 -4.33
C LEU A 179 -4.66 14.69 -3.87
N GLY A 180 -4.91 14.35 -2.59
CA GLY A 180 -4.73 12.99 -2.08
C GLY A 180 -5.55 11.96 -2.83
N ALA A 181 -6.76 12.31 -3.29
CA ALA A 181 -7.61 11.41 -4.04
C ALA A 181 -7.09 11.10 -5.45
N GLU A 182 -6.33 12.02 -6.06
CA GLU A 182 -5.64 11.82 -7.33
C GLU A 182 -4.34 11.02 -7.15
N PHE A 183 -3.66 11.21 -6.02
CA PHE A 183 -2.43 10.50 -5.67
C PHE A 183 -2.68 9.03 -5.32
N GLY A 184 -3.70 8.74 -4.50
CA GLY A 184 -3.90 7.38 -4.01
C GLY A 184 -5.32 7.01 -3.65
N ILE A 185 -5.58 5.71 -3.65
CA ILE A 185 -6.82 5.11 -3.14
C ILE A 185 -6.53 4.00 -2.13
N GLU A 186 -7.28 3.98 -1.04
CA GLU A 186 -7.33 2.83 -0.13
C GLU A 186 -8.78 2.37 0.01
N TYR A 187 -9.64 3.25 0.51
CA TYR A 187 -11.07 2.98 0.69
C TYR A 187 -11.93 3.87 -0.22
N GLY A 188 -13.23 3.60 -0.23
CA GLY A 188 -14.22 4.32 -1.04
C GLY A 188 -14.53 3.64 -2.38
N PRO A 189 -15.37 4.28 -3.22
CA PRO A 189 -15.57 3.83 -4.59
C PRO A 189 -14.25 3.81 -5.34
N TRP A 190 -14.00 2.70 -6.05
CA TRP A 190 -12.79 2.59 -6.84
C TRP A 190 -12.73 3.68 -7.91
N ARG A 191 -11.54 4.25 -8.08
CA ARG A 191 -11.19 5.22 -9.11
C ARG A 191 -9.72 5.06 -9.43
N PRO A 192 -9.29 5.38 -10.64
CA PRO A 192 -7.88 5.35 -10.98
C PRO A 192 -7.15 6.52 -10.29
N ALA A 193 -6.03 6.23 -9.64
CA ALA A 193 -5.13 7.15 -8.94
C ALA A 193 -3.68 6.76 -9.24
N PHE A 194 -2.69 7.59 -8.90
CA PHE A 194 -1.27 7.28 -9.18
C PHE A 194 -0.84 5.92 -8.58
N GLY A 195 -1.23 5.64 -7.34
CA GLY A 195 -1.13 4.30 -6.77
C GLY A 195 -2.25 4.01 -5.79
N PHE A 196 -2.04 3.02 -4.94
CA PHE A 196 -3.04 2.58 -3.99
C PHE A 196 -2.42 2.00 -2.72
N HIS A 197 -3.27 1.77 -1.71
CA HIS A 197 -2.94 1.00 -0.52
C HIS A 197 -4.02 -0.05 -0.21
N GLY A 198 -3.62 -1.14 0.44
CA GLY A 198 -4.50 -2.17 0.95
C GLY A 198 -4.70 -3.35 0.00
N LEU A 199 -4.46 -4.57 0.51
CA LEU A 199 -4.59 -5.83 -0.24
C LEU A 199 -5.92 -5.99 -1.00
N HIS A 200 -7.03 -5.44 -0.49
CA HIS A 200 -8.32 -5.56 -1.17
C HIS A 200 -8.38 -4.85 -2.51
N ASN A 201 -7.52 -3.85 -2.74
CA ASN A 201 -7.44 -3.13 -4.02
C ASN A 201 -6.72 -3.93 -5.11
N PHE A 202 -6.03 -5.03 -4.78
CA PHE A 202 -5.42 -5.91 -5.79
C PHE A 202 -6.46 -6.44 -6.78
N ALA A 203 -7.72 -6.58 -6.35
CA ALA A 203 -8.82 -6.95 -7.23
C ALA A 203 -9.05 -5.94 -8.36
N HIS A 204 -8.72 -4.67 -8.17
CA HIS A 204 -8.90 -3.62 -9.17
C HIS A 204 -7.61 -3.29 -9.92
N GLU A 205 -6.48 -3.44 -9.23
CA GLU A 205 -5.19 -2.90 -9.63
C GLU A 205 -4.27 -3.93 -10.31
N MET A 206 -4.61 -5.22 -10.22
CA MET A 206 -3.86 -6.31 -10.86
C MET A 206 -4.70 -7.02 -11.90
N SER A 207 -4.05 -7.49 -12.97
CA SER A 207 -4.69 -8.44 -13.87
C SER A 207 -4.99 -9.77 -13.16
N ALA A 208 -5.90 -10.56 -13.71
CA ALA A 208 -6.23 -11.88 -13.18
C ALA A 208 -5.01 -12.80 -13.04
N GLN A 209 -4.08 -12.72 -14.01
CA GLN A 209 -2.86 -13.52 -14.02
C GLN A 209 -1.88 -13.04 -12.95
N GLU A 210 -1.61 -11.74 -12.88
CA GLU A 210 -0.71 -11.18 -11.87
C GLU A 210 -1.20 -11.46 -10.45
N LEU A 211 -2.52 -11.33 -10.22
CA LEU A 211 -3.10 -11.66 -8.92
C LEU A 211 -2.94 -13.15 -8.60
N GLN A 212 -3.14 -14.03 -9.59
CA GLN A 212 -2.94 -15.46 -9.41
C GLN A 212 -1.48 -15.80 -9.07
N ASP A 213 -0.52 -15.16 -9.75
CA ASP A 213 0.91 -15.37 -9.53
C ASP A 213 1.34 -14.85 -8.16
N TRP A 214 0.89 -13.66 -7.78
CA TRP A 214 1.13 -13.10 -6.44
C TRP A 214 0.53 -14.01 -5.37
N LEU A 215 -0.70 -14.47 -5.54
CA LEU A 215 -1.33 -15.39 -4.61
C LEU A 215 -0.48 -16.66 -4.47
N GLN A 216 0.04 -17.27 -5.52
CA GLN A 216 0.84 -18.50 -5.40
C GLN A 216 2.05 -18.34 -4.45
N GLY A 217 2.71 -17.18 -4.46
CA GLY A 217 3.86 -16.89 -3.60
C GLY A 217 3.52 -16.32 -2.21
N ALA A 218 2.32 -15.76 -2.02
CA ALA A 218 1.96 -15.06 -0.80
C ALA A 218 1.93 -15.95 0.44
N ASP A 219 2.41 -15.43 1.57
CA ASP A 219 2.34 -16.10 2.88
C ASP A 219 0.90 -16.43 3.30
N ASP A 220 0.69 -17.61 3.89
CA ASP A 220 -0.63 -18.03 4.32
C ASP A 220 -1.20 -17.12 5.44
N GLY A 221 -0.37 -16.57 6.31
CA GLY A 221 -0.81 -15.61 7.33
C GLY A 221 -1.53 -14.40 6.72
N LEU A 222 -0.98 -13.83 5.64
CA LEU A 222 -1.60 -12.75 4.89
C LEU A 222 -2.94 -13.18 4.29
N ILE A 223 -2.96 -14.36 3.66
CA ILE A 223 -4.14 -14.91 3.01
C ILE A 223 -5.27 -15.23 3.99
N LEU A 224 -4.95 -15.69 5.20
CA LEU A 224 -5.93 -16.10 6.22
C LEU A 224 -6.45 -14.92 7.05
N SER A 225 -5.75 -13.78 7.01
CA SER A 225 -6.10 -12.54 7.70
C SER A 225 -7.48 -11.95 7.33
N LYS A 226 -7.87 -10.91 8.08
CA LYS A 226 -9.03 -10.06 7.75
C LYS A 226 -8.91 -9.40 6.37
N HIS A 227 -7.69 -9.06 5.93
CA HIS A 227 -7.43 -8.42 4.64
C HIS A 227 -7.62 -9.42 3.49
N GLY A 228 -7.13 -10.65 3.65
CA GLY A 228 -7.41 -11.72 2.67
C GLY A 228 -8.90 -12.01 2.53
N ARG A 229 -9.66 -11.95 3.63
CA ARG A 229 -11.14 -12.05 3.58
C ARG A 229 -11.77 -10.85 2.87
N GLN A 230 -11.24 -9.65 3.06
CA GLN A 230 -11.72 -8.46 2.39
C GLN A 230 -11.48 -8.54 0.88
N LEU A 231 -10.30 -9.01 0.45
CA LEU A 231 -10.00 -9.28 -0.96
C LEU A 231 -11.02 -10.24 -1.60
N VAL A 232 -11.40 -11.33 -0.93
CA VAL A 232 -12.48 -12.22 -1.41
C VAL A 232 -13.76 -11.42 -1.70
N LYS A 233 -14.17 -10.54 -0.78
CA LYS A 233 -15.39 -9.74 -0.96
C LYS A 233 -15.26 -8.73 -2.10
N THR A 234 -14.09 -8.11 -2.28
CA THR A 234 -13.86 -7.16 -3.37
C THR A 234 -13.86 -7.86 -4.72
N LEU A 235 -13.24 -9.04 -4.83
CA LEU A 235 -13.30 -9.88 -6.04
C LEU A 235 -14.74 -10.25 -6.38
N MET A 236 -15.55 -10.64 -5.39
CA MET A 236 -16.98 -10.89 -5.58
C MET A 236 -17.74 -9.65 -6.05
N GLY A 237 -17.47 -8.49 -5.44
CA GLY A 237 -18.10 -7.22 -5.80
C GLY A 237 -17.75 -6.75 -7.21
N SER A 238 -16.58 -7.16 -7.70
CA SER A 238 -16.05 -6.81 -9.03
C SER A 238 -16.35 -7.87 -10.11
N GLY A 239 -17.20 -8.85 -9.81
CA GLY A 239 -17.57 -9.92 -10.75
C GLY A 239 -16.51 -11.02 -10.96
N GLN A 240 -15.35 -10.93 -10.31
CA GLN A 240 -14.22 -11.86 -10.41
C GLN A 240 -14.44 -13.13 -9.60
N SER A 241 -15.47 -13.87 -9.98
CA SER A 241 -15.97 -15.03 -9.21
C SER A 241 -14.98 -16.20 -9.18
N ALA A 242 -14.21 -16.40 -10.26
CA ALA A 242 -13.22 -17.47 -10.33
C ALA A 242 -12.08 -17.26 -9.32
N GLN A 243 -11.52 -16.05 -9.28
CA GLN A 243 -10.48 -15.62 -8.36
C GLN A 243 -10.98 -15.65 -6.92
N ALA A 244 -12.21 -15.15 -6.67
CA ALA A 244 -12.84 -15.20 -5.36
C ALA A 244 -12.97 -16.66 -4.85
N LEU A 245 -13.42 -17.59 -5.70
CA LEU A 245 -13.53 -19.01 -5.36
C LEU A 245 -12.16 -19.67 -5.13
N ALA A 246 -11.15 -19.34 -5.93
CA ALA A 246 -9.80 -19.86 -5.78
C ALA A 246 -9.20 -19.46 -4.41
N LEU A 247 -9.26 -18.17 -4.09
CA LEU A 247 -8.80 -17.63 -2.81
C LEU A 247 -9.58 -18.24 -1.63
N LEU A 248 -10.90 -18.35 -1.77
CA LEU A 248 -11.77 -18.93 -0.75
C LEU A 248 -11.44 -20.41 -0.49
N ARG A 249 -11.21 -21.20 -1.54
CA ARG A 249 -10.79 -22.60 -1.41
C ARG A 249 -9.45 -22.72 -0.71
N ARG A 250 -8.48 -21.88 -1.05
CA ARG A 250 -7.18 -21.86 -0.34
C ARG A 250 -7.37 -21.57 1.15
N ARG A 251 -8.16 -20.54 1.48
CA ARG A 251 -8.49 -20.21 2.88
C ARG A 251 -9.16 -21.37 3.60
N SER A 252 -10.15 -22.03 2.97
CA SER A 252 -10.86 -23.17 3.55
C SER A 252 -9.99 -24.42 3.70
N ARG A 253 -8.98 -24.63 2.86
CA ARG A 253 -8.02 -25.73 3.04
C ARG A 253 -7.22 -25.61 4.34
N ARG A 254 -6.97 -24.38 4.81
CA ARG A 254 -6.19 -24.11 6.03
C ARG A 254 -7.06 -23.92 7.27
N LEU A 255 -8.21 -23.24 7.15
CA LEU A 255 -9.10 -22.93 8.28
C LEU A 255 -10.25 -23.94 8.46
N GLY A 256 -10.44 -24.83 7.49
CA GLY A 256 -11.67 -25.60 7.33
C GLY A 256 -12.81 -24.77 6.75
N TRP A 257 -13.93 -25.44 6.44
CA TRP A 257 -15.16 -24.82 5.97
C TRP A 257 -15.95 -24.25 7.15
N THR A 258 -15.54 -23.08 7.63
CA THR A 258 -16.31 -22.37 8.66
C THR A 258 -17.63 -21.84 8.09
N GLY A 259 -18.60 -21.54 8.96
CA GLY A 259 -19.86 -20.92 8.53
C GLY A 259 -19.68 -19.60 7.77
N ASP A 260 -18.59 -18.86 8.02
CA ASP A 260 -18.25 -17.68 7.22
C ASP A 260 -17.78 -18.05 5.80
N GLN A 261 -16.87 -19.01 5.67
CA GLN A 261 -16.37 -19.46 4.36
C GLN A 261 -17.48 -20.08 3.51
N LEU A 262 -18.36 -20.89 4.12
CA LEU A 262 -19.51 -21.48 3.44
C LEU A 262 -20.49 -20.41 2.95
N ARG A 263 -20.78 -19.39 3.78
CA ARG A 263 -21.63 -18.26 3.36
C ARG A 263 -21.02 -17.50 2.19
N LEU A 264 -19.72 -17.20 2.22
CA LEU A 264 -19.04 -16.56 1.09
C LEU A 264 -19.08 -17.44 -0.16
N TYR A 265 -18.83 -18.74 -0.03
CA TYR A 265 -18.84 -19.68 -1.14
C TYR A 265 -20.19 -19.74 -1.84
N LEU A 266 -21.26 -19.93 -1.06
CA LEU A 266 -22.63 -19.97 -1.57
C LEU A 266 -23.01 -18.65 -2.26
N ARG A 267 -22.58 -17.51 -1.70
CA ARG A 267 -22.79 -16.20 -2.33
C ARG A 267 -22.10 -16.09 -3.69
N VAL A 268 -20.83 -16.52 -3.81
CA VAL A 268 -20.13 -16.46 -5.11
C VAL A 268 -20.80 -17.39 -6.12
N ARG A 269 -21.19 -18.60 -5.70
CA ARG A 269 -21.89 -19.55 -6.59
C ARG A 269 -23.25 -19.03 -7.05
N ALA A 270 -24.01 -18.41 -6.16
CA ALA A 270 -25.28 -17.79 -6.51
C ALA A 270 -25.09 -16.64 -7.52
N GLN A 271 -24.02 -15.84 -7.38
CA GLN A 271 -23.68 -14.80 -8.35
C GLN A 271 -23.35 -15.38 -9.74
N GLN A 272 -22.53 -16.44 -9.81
CA GLN A 272 -22.23 -17.13 -11.06
C GLN A 272 -23.49 -17.69 -11.75
N LEU A 273 -24.42 -18.27 -10.98
CA LEU A 273 -25.67 -18.77 -11.54
C LEU A 273 -26.52 -17.64 -12.11
N ARG A 274 -26.63 -16.51 -11.40
CA ARG A 274 -27.37 -15.34 -11.89
C ARG A 274 -26.74 -14.73 -13.14
N SER A 275 -25.41 -14.65 -13.22
CA SER A 275 -24.74 -14.12 -14.42
C SER A 275 -24.95 -15.02 -15.64
N VAL A 276 -24.93 -16.35 -15.46
CA VAL A 276 -25.22 -17.31 -16.55
C VAL A 276 -26.68 -17.21 -17.01
N LEU A 277 -27.63 -17.09 -16.08
CA LEU A 277 -29.05 -16.97 -16.42
C LEU A 277 -29.37 -15.65 -17.12
N SER A 278 -28.76 -14.54 -16.71
CA SER A 278 -28.93 -13.23 -17.36
C SER A 278 -28.25 -13.13 -18.72
N ALA A 279 -27.14 -13.83 -18.96
CA ALA A 279 -26.50 -13.87 -20.27
C ALA A 279 -27.26 -14.72 -21.32
N ARG A 280 -28.27 -15.49 -20.89
CA ARG A 280 -29.10 -16.36 -21.75
C ARG A 280 -30.48 -15.77 -22.06
N ALA A 281 -30.83 -14.64 -21.44
CA ALA A 281 -32.07 -13.90 -21.66
C ALA A 281 -31.80 -12.70 -22.58
#